data_AF-A0A9E1L3D3-F1
#
_entry.id   AF-A0A9E1L3D3-F1
#
_cell.length_a   1.000
_cell.length_b   1.000
_cell.length_c   1.000
_cell.angle_alpha   90.00
_cell.angle_beta   90.00
_cell.angle_gamma   90.00
#
_symmetry.space_group_name_H-M   'P 1'
#
loop_
_entity.id
_entity.type
_entity.pdbx_description
1 polymer ?
#
loop_
_entity_poly.entity_id
_entity_poly.type
_entity_poly.pdbx_seq_one_letter_code
_entity_poly.pdbx_strand_id
1 'polypeptide(L)'
;MTDTQDRAELKNKQVFTTGEAAKICKVSQQTIIRCFDSGRLHGFKVPGSRFRRIPRSELIRFMQQNDMDMTQLESGPIRVLVVGVSAHQSDPVIKEFAQDRKVEITHADDAWSAGYITHAFKPNLILLNPTSSGVDKGSIQQTINDNPELSNTNIVTVVPSQHNSGTSFGNTNNTDAIKQAVQQLMSA
;
A
#
# COMPACT_ATOMS: atom_id res chain seq x y z
N MET A 1 10.48 -21.41 0.67
CA MET A 1 11.00 -20.08 1.03
C MET A 1 10.86 -19.04 -0.11
N THR A 2 10.34 -19.40 -1.30
CA THR A 2 10.23 -18.50 -2.48
C THR A 2 8.86 -17.85 -2.71
N ASP A 3 7.76 -18.38 -2.15
CA ASP A 3 6.38 -17.93 -2.47
C ASP A 3 6.01 -16.51 -1.98
N THR A 4 6.59 -16.07 -0.86
CA THR A 4 6.20 -14.80 -0.22
C THR A 4 6.84 -13.59 -0.92
N GLN A 5 8.06 -13.75 -1.44
CA GLN A 5 8.81 -12.69 -2.13
C GLN A 5 8.21 -12.39 -3.51
N ASP A 6 7.87 -13.43 -4.27
CA ASP A 6 7.27 -13.32 -5.61
C ASP A 6 5.90 -12.62 -5.56
N ARG A 7 5.12 -12.86 -4.51
CA ARG A 7 3.80 -12.23 -4.31
C ARG A 7 3.88 -10.73 -4.00
N ALA A 8 4.91 -10.28 -3.29
CA ALA A 8 5.11 -8.86 -3.03
C ALA A 8 5.52 -8.11 -4.31
N GLU A 9 6.38 -8.72 -5.12
CA GLU A 9 6.82 -8.13 -6.40
C GLU A 9 5.66 -8.00 -7.39
N LEU A 10 4.76 -9.00 -7.47
CA LEU A 10 3.57 -8.95 -8.33
C LEU A 10 2.60 -7.81 -8.01
N LYS A 11 2.53 -7.38 -6.75
CA LYS A 11 1.58 -6.34 -6.30
C LYS A 11 1.91 -4.95 -6.82
N ASN A 12 3.20 -4.62 -6.91
CA ASN A 12 3.65 -3.27 -7.32
C ASN A 12 4.11 -3.24 -8.80
N LYS A 13 4.21 -4.41 -9.45
CA LYS A 13 4.63 -4.50 -10.85
C LYS A 13 3.61 -3.87 -11.81
N GLN A 14 4.09 -2.94 -12.63
CA GLN A 14 3.27 -2.19 -13.58
C GLN A 14 3.15 -2.85 -14.95
N VAL A 15 4.09 -3.73 -15.32
CA VAL A 15 4.12 -4.39 -16.62
C VAL A 15 4.46 -5.86 -16.46
N PHE A 16 3.60 -6.71 -17.03
CA PHE A 16 3.71 -8.16 -16.98
C PHE A 16 4.14 -8.74 -18.32
N THR A 17 4.91 -9.83 -18.25
CA THR A 17 5.14 -10.73 -19.38
C THR A 17 3.94 -11.65 -19.58
N THR A 18 3.87 -12.32 -20.74
CA THR A 18 2.83 -13.31 -21.01
C THR A 18 2.85 -14.48 -20.04
N GLY A 19 4.03 -14.87 -19.54
CA GLY A 19 4.17 -15.93 -18.54
C GLY A 19 3.63 -15.53 -17.18
N GLU A 20 3.91 -14.31 -16.74
CA GLU A 20 3.40 -13.79 -15.46
C GLU A 20 1.88 -13.59 -15.51
N ALA A 21 1.37 -12.96 -16.56
CA ALA A 21 -0.08 -12.80 -16.76
C ALA A 21 -0.80 -14.15 -16.81
N ALA A 22 -0.20 -15.18 -17.39
CA ALA A 22 -0.77 -16.53 -17.43
C ALA A 22 -0.87 -17.15 -16.04
N LYS A 23 0.17 -17.00 -15.20
CA LYS A 23 0.16 -17.46 -13.81
C LYS A 23 -0.94 -16.76 -13.00
N ILE A 24 -1.03 -15.44 -13.13
CA ILE A 24 -2.04 -14.60 -12.47
C ILE A 24 -3.46 -15.02 -12.84
N CYS A 25 -3.74 -15.10 -14.15
CA CYS A 25 -5.05 -15.45 -14.67
C CYS A 25 -5.36 -16.95 -14.57
N LYS A 26 -4.42 -17.78 -14.08
CA LYS A 26 -4.52 -19.24 -13.98
C LYS A 26 -4.90 -19.90 -15.32
N VAL A 27 -4.35 -19.39 -16.43
CA VAL A 27 -4.53 -19.93 -17.78
C VAL A 27 -3.19 -20.27 -18.42
N SER A 28 -3.21 -20.95 -19.57
CA SER A 28 -1.96 -21.21 -20.31
C SER A 28 -1.37 -19.92 -20.89
N GLN A 29 -0.04 -19.86 -21.02
CA GLN A 29 0.64 -18.75 -21.69
C GLN A 29 0.14 -18.56 -23.13
N GLN A 30 -0.22 -19.65 -23.82
CA GLN A 30 -0.79 -19.61 -25.17
C GLN A 30 -2.16 -18.92 -25.20
N THR A 31 -2.97 -19.11 -24.15
CA THR A 31 -4.25 -18.40 -24.01
C THR A 31 -4.03 -16.89 -23.94
N ILE A 32 -3.09 -16.43 -23.12
CA ILE A 32 -2.73 -15.01 -23.02
C ILE A 32 -2.19 -14.48 -24.35
N ILE A 33 -1.30 -15.22 -25.02
CA ILE A 33 -0.77 -14.83 -26.33
C ILE A 33 -1.89 -14.66 -27.36
N ARG A 34 -2.82 -15.62 -27.42
CA ARG A 34 -3.98 -15.57 -28.34
C ARG A 34 -4.89 -14.39 -28.03
N CYS A 35 -5.22 -14.17 -26.76
CA CYS A 35 -6.01 -13.02 -26.33
C CYS A 35 -5.32 -11.70 -26.70
N PHE A 36 -4.00 -11.62 -26.55
CA PHE A 36 -3.22 -10.44 -26.94
C PHE A 36 -3.24 -10.20 -28.46
N ASP A 37 -2.90 -11.23 -29.25
CA ASP A 37 -2.82 -11.08 -30.71
C ASP A 37 -4.20 -10.85 -31.35
N SER A 38 -5.28 -11.30 -30.71
CA SER A 38 -6.67 -11.00 -31.11
C SER A 38 -7.17 -9.61 -30.68
N GLY A 39 -6.38 -8.83 -29.93
CA GLY A 39 -6.77 -7.53 -29.40
C GLY A 39 -7.70 -7.57 -28.19
N ARG A 40 -8.07 -8.74 -27.68
CA ARG A 40 -8.89 -8.86 -26.45
C ARG A 40 -8.15 -8.42 -25.19
N LEU A 41 -6.83 -8.61 -25.17
CA LEU A 41 -5.93 -8.15 -24.11
C LEU A 41 -4.93 -7.16 -24.72
N HIS A 42 -4.96 -5.89 -24.31
CA HIS A 42 -4.06 -4.92 -24.89
C HIS A 42 -2.70 -4.86 -24.19
N GLY A 43 -1.73 -4.36 -24.93
CA GLY A 43 -0.40 -4.05 -24.48
C GLY A 43 0.49 -3.79 -25.69
N PHE A 44 1.79 -3.96 -25.54
CA PHE A 44 2.74 -3.66 -26.61
C PHE A 44 3.73 -4.80 -26.83
N LYS A 45 4.26 -4.87 -28.05
CA LYS A 45 5.41 -5.72 -28.37
C LYS A 45 6.69 -4.92 -28.15
N VAL A 46 7.71 -5.56 -27.60
CA VAL A 46 9.02 -4.92 -27.42
C VAL A 46 9.63 -4.69 -28.81
N PRO A 47 10.11 -3.47 -29.14
CA PRO A 47 10.74 -3.20 -30.43
C PRO A 47 11.88 -4.19 -30.73
N GLY A 48 11.92 -4.74 -31.94
CA GLY A 48 12.92 -5.73 -32.34
C GLY A 48 12.75 -7.13 -31.72
N SER A 49 11.66 -7.39 -30.99
CA SER A 49 11.39 -8.67 -30.35
C SER A 49 9.96 -9.15 -30.55
N ARG A 50 9.75 -10.46 -30.43
CA ARG A 50 8.42 -11.10 -30.39
C ARG A 50 7.77 -11.06 -28.99
N PHE A 51 8.49 -10.54 -27.98
CA PHE A 51 7.99 -10.50 -26.63
C PHE A 51 6.91 -9.45 -26.46
N ARG A 52 5.86 -9.84 -25.73
CA ARG A 52 4.72 -8.98 -25.40
C ARG A 52 4.87 -8.47 -23.97
N ARG A 53 4.33 -7.29 -23.71
CA ARG A 53 4.27 -6.63 -22.42
C ARG A 53 2.84 -6.16 -22.20
N ILE A 54 2.29 -6.52 -21.05
CA ILE A 54 0.90 -6.31 -20.68
C ILE A 54 0.88 -5.33 -19.51
N PRO A 55 0.42 -4.09 -19.70
CA PRO A 55 0.25 -3.15 -18.60
C PRO A 55 -0.72 -3.70 -17.55
N ARG A 56 -0.46 -3.37 -16.28
CA ARG A 56 -1.29 -3.78 -15.15
C ARG A 56 -2.76 -3.40 -15.31
N SER A 57 -3.03 -2.16 -15.73
CA SER A 57 -4.39 -1.66 -15.97
C SER A 57 -5.15 -2.51 -17.00
N GLU A 58 -4.50 -2.88 -18.11
CA GLU A 58 -5.10 -3.74 -19.13
C GLU A 58 -5.31 -5.17 -18.65
N LEU A 59 -4.40 -5.70 -17.81
CA LEU A 59 -4.58 -7.02 -17.20
C LEU A 59 -5.78 -7.04 -16.26
N ILE A 60 -5.92 -6.02 -15.40
CA ILE A 60 -7.10 -5.85 -14.51
C ILE A 60 -8.37 -5.76 -15.34
N ARG A 61 -8.39 -4.90 -16.37
CA ARG A 61 -9.56 -4.75 -17.25
C ARG A 61 -9.95 -6.06 -17.91
N PHE A 62 -8.97 -6.81 -18.43
CA PHE A 62 -9.19 -8.12 -19.03
C PHE A 62 -9.76 -9.12 -18.02
N MET A 63 -9.22 -9.16 -16.81
CA MET A 63 -9.71 -10.04 -15.75
C MET A 63 -11.16 -9.72 -15.36
N GLN A 64 -11.48 -8.43 -15.19
CA GLN A 64 -12.86 -7.96 -14.93
C GLN A 64 -13.83 -8.37 -16.04
N GLN A 65 -13.46 -8.15 -17.30
CA GLN A 65 -14.30 -8.47 -18.45
C GLN A 65 -14.56 -9.97 -18.66
N ASN A 66 -13.77 -10.83 -18.01
CA ASN A 66 -13.89 -12.29 -18.11
C ASN A 66 -14.18 -12.93 -16.74
N ASP A 67 -14.67 -12.15 -15.78
CA ASP A 67 -15.05 -12.62 -14.43
C ASP A 67 -13.96 -13.44 -13.72
N MET A 68 -12.70 -13.02 -13.86
CA MET A 68 -11.54 -13.69 -13.27
C MET A 68 -11.21 -13.16 -11.87
N ASP A 69 -10.71 -14.05 -11.01
CA ASP A 69 -10.26 -13.74 -9.65
C ASP A 69 -9.02 -12.82 -9.63
N MET A 70 -9.20 -11.58 -9.13
CA MET A 70 -8.16 -10.55 -9.09
C MET A 70 -7.39 -10.47 -7.77
N THR A 71 -7.61 -11.38 -6.82
CA THR A 71 -6.97 -11.36 -5.48
C THR A 71 -5.43 -11.31 -5.52
N GLN A 72 -4.82 -11.80 -6.59
CA GLN A 72 -3.35 -11.74 -6.77
C GLN A 72 -2.86 -10.37 -7.23
N LEU A 73 -3.71 -9.58 -7.88
CA LEU A 73 -3.40 -8.22 -8.29
C LEU A 73 -3.87 -7.19 -7.28
N GLU A 74 -4.97 -7.41 -6.57
CA GLU A 74 -5.45 -6.40 -5.62
C GLU A 74 -4.36 -6.09 -4.58
N SER A 75 -3.94 -4.83 -4.55
CA SER A 75 -3.25 -4.32 -3.39
C SER A 75 -4.28 -4.39 -2.26
N GLY A 76 -3.99 -5.20 -1.24
CA GLY A 76 -4.91 -5.37 -0.12
C GLY A 76 -5.24 -4.03 0.52
N PRO A 77 -6.21 -4.00 1.45
CA PRO A 77 -6.56 -2.76 2.13
C PRO A 77 -5.30 -2.13 2.72
N ILE A 78 -5.16 -0.82 2.54
CA ILE A 78 -4.06 -0.08 3.17
C ILE A 78 -4.31 -0.13 4.66
N ARG A 79 -3.38 -0.73 5.39
CA ARG A 79 -3.48 -0.83 6.84
C ARG A 79 -2.70 0.30 7.47
N VAL A 80 -3.40 1.18 8.19
CA VAL A 80 -2.83 2.35 8.87
C VAL A 80 -2.95 2.15 10.37
N LEU A 81 -1.82 2.13 11.07
CA LEU A 81 -1.77 2.14 12.53
C LEU A 81 -1.51 3.58 13.00
N VAL A 82 -2.38 4.12 13.83
CA VAL A 82 -2.26 5.45 14.42
C VAL A 82 -1.90 5.31 15.90
N VAL A 83 -0.85 6.01 16.35
CA VAL A 83 -0.35 5.91 17.72
C VAL A 83 -0.38 7.29 18.38
N GLY A 84 -1.14 7.41 19.48
CA GLY A 84 -1.18 8.62 20.29
C GLY A 84 -1.87 9.83 19.65
N VAL A 85 -2.71 9.62 18.63
CA VAL A 85 -3.59 10.64 18.02
C VAL A 85 -5.02 10.14 18.10
N SER A 86 -5.98 11.03 18.41
CA SER A 86 -7.39 10.63 18.49
C SER A 86 -7.99 10.27 17.13
N ALA A 87 -8.81 9.21 17.09
CA ALA A 87 -9.53 8.76 15.89
C ALA A 87 -10.37 9.86 15.24
N HIS A 88 -10.96 10.77 16.04
CA HIS A 88 -11.74 11.90 15.52
C HIS A 88 -10.92 12.87 14.66
N GLN A 89 -9.61 12.98 14.91
CA GLN A 89 -8.72 13.86 14.16
C GLN A 89 -8.08 13.15 12.96
N SER A 90 -7.63 11.91 13.14
CA SER A 90 -6.87 11.20 12.09
C SER A 90 -7.77 10.52 11.05
N ASP A 91 -8.89 9.91 11.46
CA ASP A 91 -9.67 9.06 10.56
C ASP A 91 -10.27 9.82 9.37
N PRO A 92 -10.85 11.04 9.53
CA PRO A 92 -11.37 11.79 8.40
C PRO A 92 -10.27 12.12 7.38
N VAL A 93 -9.11 12.53 7.88
CA VAL A 93 -7.93 12.91 7.06
C VAL A 93 -7.43 11.70 6.28
N ILE A 94 -7.26 10.55 6.95
CA ILE A 94 -6.79 9.32 6.31
C ILE A 94 -7.81 8.86 5.24
N LYS A 95 -9.11 8.89 5.55
CA LYS A 95 -10.17 8.46 4.63
C LYS A 95 -10.30 9.39 3.41
N GLU A 96 -10.18 10.70 3.61
CA GLU A 96 -10.21 11.68 2.52
C GLU A 96 -9.05 11.44 1.54
N PHE A 97 -7.85 11.17 2.05
CA PHE A 97 -6.67 10.95 1.20
C PHE A 97 -6.56 9.55 0.61
N ALA A 98 -7.29 8.58 1.16
CA ALA A 98 -7.35 7.22 0.64
C ALA A 98 -8.14 7.07 -0.67
N GLN A 99 -8.92 8.08 -1.06
CA GLN A 99 -9.77 8.06 -2.26
C GLN A 99 -10.65 6.79 -2.30
N ASP A 100 -10.57 6.02 -3.39
CA ASP A 100 -11.36 4.79 -3.62
C ASP A 100 -10.69 3.51 -3.11
N ARG A 101 -9.49 3.59 -2.51
CA ARG A 101 -8.81 2.39 -2.00
C ARG A 101 -9.38 2.02 -0.63
N LYS A 102 -9.59 0.71 -0.41
CA LYS A 102 -10.01 0.20 0.89
C LYS A 102 -8.93 0.48 1.94
N VAL A 103 -9.31 1.11 3.05
CA VAL A 103 -8.38 1.42 4.16
C VAL A 103 -8.91 0.82 5.45
N GLU A 104 -8.02 0.19 6.19
CA GLU A 104 -8.25 -0.30 7.55
C GLU A 104 -7.40 0.55 8.50
N ILE A 105 -8.05 1.19 9.48
CA ILE A 105 -7.40 2.06 10.45
C ILE A 105 -7.50 1.41 11.83
N THR A 106 -6.36 1.25 12.50
CA THR A 106 -6.29 0.77 13.89
C THR A 106 -5.57 1.80 14.75
N HIS A 107 -5.95 1.90 16.02
CA HIS A 107 -5.42 2.87 16.98
C HIS A 107 -4.66 2.19 18.11
N ALA A 108 -3.64 2.86 18.62
CA ALA A 108 -2.91 2.51 19.82
C ALA A 108 -2.62 3.76 20.66
N ASP A 109 -2.69 3.62 21.98
CA ASP A 109 -2.46 4.75 22.90
C ASP A 109 -0.98 4.92 23.26
N ASP A 110 -0.20 3.85 23.21
CA ASP A 110 1.21 3.80 23.61
C ASP A 110 2.07 2.91 22.69
N ALA A 111 3.38 2.98 22.86
CA ALA A 111 4.35 2.20 22.09
C ALA A 111 4.21 0.69 22.28
N TRP A 112 3.82 0.25 23.47
CA TRP A 112 3.67 -1.17 23.80
C TRP A 112 2.52 -1.80 23.00
N SER A 113 1.35 -1.19 23.09
CA SER A 113 0.15 -1.60 22.36
C SER A 113 0.37 -1.49 20.86
N ALA A 114 1.05 -0.43 20.40
CA ALA A 114 1.43 -0.26 19.00
C ALA A 114 2.32 -1.41 18.51
N GLY A 115 3.33 -1.81 19.30
CA GLY A 115 4.19 -2.95 18.97
C GLY A 115 3.42 -4.27 18.87
N TYR A 116 2.55 -4.54 19.84
CA TYR A 116 1.70 -5.74 19.84
C TYR A 116 0.77 -5.79 18.61
N ILE A 117 0.10 -4.68 18.30
CA ILE A 117 -0.80 -4.56 17.14
C ILE A 117 -0.01 -4.68 15.83
N THR A 118 1.19 -4.10 15.75
CA THR A 118 2.02 -4.12 14.53
C THR A 118 2.29 -5.54 14.05
N HIS A 119 2.51 -6.49 14.96
CA HIS A 119 2.76 -7.89 14.60
C HIS A 119 1.54 -8.58 13.97
N ALA A 120 0.35 -8.35 14.51
CA ALA A 120 -0.89 -8.97 14.00
C ALA A 120 -1.45 -8.22 12.78
N PHE A 121 -1.45 -6.90 12.84
CA PHE A 121 -2.07 -6.02 11.85
C PHE A 121 -1.17 -5.76 10.63
N LYS A 122 0.16 -5.92 10.74
CA LYS A 122 1.14 -5.71 9.65
C LYS A 122 0.84 -4.42 8.85
N PRO A 123 0.85 -3.24 9.52
CA PRO A 123 0.47 -1.99 8.88
C PRO A 123 1.39 -1.65 7.70
N ASN A 124 0.83 -1.00 6.68
CA ASN A 124 1.59 -0.37 5.61
C ASN A 124 2.11 1.02 6.03
N LEU A 125 1.40 1.67 6.96
CA LEU A 125 1.72 2.98 7.50
C LEU A 125 1.55 2.98 9.02
N ILE A 126 2.53 3.52 9.74
CA ILE A 126 2.40 3.87 11.14
C ILE A 126 2.48 5.40 11.27
N LEU A 127 1.40 6.01 11.75
CA LEU A 127 1.35 7.43 12.13
C LEU A 127 1.67 7.54 13.63
N LEU A 128 2.84 8.10 13.96
CA LEU A 128 3.33 8.22 15.34
C LEU A 128 3.20 9.65 15.86
N ASN A 129 2.50 9.85 16.97
CA ASN A 129 2.68 11.05 17.78
C ASN A 129 3.94 10.93 18.66
N PRO A 130 4.98 11.75 18.45
CA PRO A 130 6.23 11.64 19.23
C PRO A 130 6.08 12.08 20.69
N THR A 131 4.95 12.72 21.05
CA THR A 131 4.66 13.12 22.44
C THR A 131 3.93 12.02 23.23
N SER A 132 3.59 10.89 22.57
CA SER A 132 2.94 9.76 23.24
C SER A 132 3.92 8.97 24.11
N SER A 133 3.39 8.39 25.19
CA SER A 133 4.20 7.75 26.22
C SER A 133 4.95 6.53 25.68
N GLY A 134 6.25 6.44 25.98
CA GLY A 134 7.10 5.31 25.61
C GLY A 134 7.43 5.20 24.12
N VAL A 135 7.03 6.17 23.28
CA VAL A 135 7.35 6.17 21.85
C VAL A 135 8.75 6.76 21.63
N ASP A 136 9.71 5.87 21.33
CA ASP A 136 10.99 6.24 20.73
C ASP A 136 11.02 5.79 19.26
N LYS A 137 11.02 6.77 18.35
CA LYS A 137 11.10 6.53 16.91
C LYS A 137 12.33 5.69 16.54
N GLY A 138 13.47 5.92 17.20
CA GLY A 138 14.71 5.21 16.91
C GLY A 138 14.57 3.71 17.17
N SER A 139 14.13 3.35 18.37
CA SER A 139 13.90 1.96 18.77
C SER A 139 12.83 1.27 17.92
N ILE A 140 11.75 1.96 17.55
CA ILE A 140 10.70 1.41 16.68
C ILE A 140 11.25 1.13 15.28
N GLN A 141 12.00 2.08 14.70
CA GLN A 141 12.57 1.92 13.36
C GLN A 141 13.62 0.82 13.32
N GLN A 142 14.44 0.68 14.38
CA GLN A 142 15.39 -0.42 14.52
C GLN A 142 14.66 -1.77 14.55
N THR A 143 13.60 -1.87 15.37
CA THR A 143 12.78 -3.10 15.46
C THR A 143 12.17 -3.47 14.11
N ILE A 144 11.67 -2.50 13.35
CA ILE A 144 11.11 -2.75 12.00
C ILE A 144 12.19 -3.21 11.02
N ASN A 145 13.38 -2.61 11.06
CA ASN A 145 14.51 -3.01 10.21
C ASN A 145 15.00 -4.42 10.52
N ASP A 146 15.01 -4.81 11.79
CA ASP A 146 15.43 -6.14 12.25
C ASP A 146 14.41 -7.24 11.92
N ASN A 147 13.19 -6.87 11.50
CA ASN A 147 12.10 -7.79 11.15
C ASN A 147 11.75 -7.70 9.65
N PRO A 148 12.23 -8.65 8.80
CA PRO A 148 11.99 -8.63 7.36
C PRO A 148 10.50 -8.61 6.96
N GLU A 149 9.62 -9.16 7.80
CA GLU A 149 8.17 -9.16 7.57
C GLU A 149 7.54 -7.75 7.65
N LEU A 150 8.20 -6.81 8.33
CA LEU A 150 7.76 -5.43 8.49
C LEU A 150 8.49 -4.45 7.56
N SER A 151 9.37 -4.94 6.69
CA SER A 151 10.18 -4.13 5.75
C SER A 151 9.38 -3.19 4.83
N ASN A 152 8.10 -3.49 4.60
CA ASN A 152 7.18 -2.68 3.81
C ASN A 152 6.37 -1.65 4.64
N THR A 153 6.72 -1.46 5.90
CA THR A 153 6.02 -0.54 6.81
C THR A 153 6.67 0.84 6.75
N ASN A 154 5.93 1.85 6.32
CA ASN A 154 6.37 3.24 6.39
C ASN A 154 5.99 3.87 7.73
N ILE A 155 6.89 4.66 8.30
CA ILE A 155 6.67 5.35 9.58
C ILE A 155 6.66 6.86 9.32
N VAL A 156 5.59 7.52 9.73
CA VAL A 156 5.45 8.98 9.62
C VAL A 156 5.10 9.56 10.98
N THR A 157 5.85 10.57 11.37
CA THR A 157 5.66 11.28 12.64
C THR A 157 4.66 12.40 12.42
N VAL A 158 3.59 12.43 13.22
CA VAL A 158 2.58 13.50 13.22
C VAL A 158 2.66 14.19 14.57
N VAL A 159 2.96 15.49 14.58
CA VAL A 159 3.04 16.25 15.84
C VAL A 159 1.70 16.91 16.06
N PRO A 160 0.81 16.44 16.96
CA PRO A 160 -0.47 17.09 17.16
C PRO A 160 -0.24 18.55 17.57
N SER A 161 -0.77 19.47 16.77
CA SER A 161 -0.74 20.90 17.08
C SER A 161 -1.54 21.10 18.36
N GLN A 162 -0.86 21.46 19.46
CA GLN A 162 -1.54 21.92 20.67
C GLN A 162 -2.51 23.03 20.26
N HIS A 163 -3.79 22.88 20.64
CA HIS A 163 -4.86 23.81 20.31
C HIS A 163 -4.56 25.16 20.99
N ASN A 164 -3.83 26.04 20.31
CA ASN A 164 -3.69 27.42 20.76
C ASN A 164 -4.82 28.22 20.13
N SER A 165 -5.75 28.63 20.98
CA SER A 165 -6.92 29.46 20.65
C SER A 165 -6.47 30.79 20.04
N GLY A 166 -6.35 30.83 18.70
CA GLY A 166 -6.06 32.06 17.96
C GLY A 166 -5.00 31.87 16.88
N THR A 167 -5.38 32.09 15.62
CA THR A 167 -4.59 32.16 14.38
C THR A 167 -4.37 30.85 13.60
N SER A 168 -4.91 30.84 12.37
CA SER A 168 -5.16 29.71 11.47
C SER A 168 -3.94 29.15 10.70
N PHE A 169 -2.74 29.12 11.29
CA PHE A 169 -1.52 28.75 10.56
C PHE A 169 -0.86 27.41 10.97
N GLY A 170 -1.47 26.64 11.89
CA GLY A 170 -0.86 25.42 12.46
C GLY A 170 -1.37 24.06 11.97
N ASN A 171 -2.35 24.03 11.06
CA ASN A 171 -3.03 22.77 10.66
C ASN A 171 -2.54 22.21 9.30
N THR A 172 -1.89 23.04 8.48
CA THR A 172 -1.40 22.66 7.15
C THR A 172 -0.27 21.65 7.23
N ASN A 173 0.75 21.88 8.07
CA ASN A 173 1.95 21.04 8.08
C ASN A 173 1.70 19.56 8.43
N ASN A 174 0.81 19.27 9.39
CA ASN A 174 0.47 17.90 9.76
C ASN A 174 -0.41 17.21 8.71
N THR A 175 -1.41 17.94 8.21
CA THR A 175 -2.29 17.46 7.15
C THR A 175 -1.47 17.17 5.89
N ASP A 176 -0.50 18.03 5.57
CA ASP A 176 0.41 17.88 4.44
C ASP A 176 1.38 16.70 4.63
N ALA A 177 1.88 16.46 5.84
CA ALA A 177 2.73 15.30 6.14
C ALA A 177 1.95 13.97 6.03
N ILE A 178 0.74 13.91 6.59
CA ILE A 178 -0.16 12.75 6.47
C ILE A 178 -0.53 12.54 5.00
N LYS A 179 -0.86 13.63 4.29
CA LYS A 179 -1.20 13.62 2.87
C LYS A 179 -0.04 13.09 2.03
N GLN A 180 1.18 13.59 2.21
CA GLN A 180 2.35 13.11 1.48
C GLN A 180 2.62 11.62 1.77
N ALA A 181 2.48 11.19 3.03
CA ALA A 181 2.66 9.80 3.43
C ALA A 181 1.65 8.87 2.76
N VAL A 182 0.37 9.25 2.80
CA VAL A 182 -0.71 8.50 2.17
C VAL A 182 -0.54 8.52 0.65
N GLN A 183 -0.24 9.67 0.04
CA GLN A 183 0.02 9.76 -1.41
C GLN A 183 1.22 8.91 -1.86
N GLN A 184 2.31 8.89 -1.09
CA GLN A 184 3.46 8.05 -1.38
C GLN A 184 3.09 6.56 -1.35
N LEU A 185 2.28 6.14 -0.37
CA LEU A 185 1.71 4.79 -0.31
C LEU A 185 0.68 4.50 -1.41
N MET A 186 0.02 5.52 -1.94
CA MET A 186 -0.89 5.38 -3.09
C MET A 186 -0.11 5.20 -4.40
N SER A 187 1.06 5.84 -4.52
CA SER A 187 1.92 5.81 -5.71
C SER A 187 2.87 4.61 -5.79
N ALA A 188 3.11 3.92 -4.67
CA ALA A 188 3.93 2.71 -4.56
C ALA A 188 3.14 1.44 -4.88
#